data_AF-A0A4U8SYR8-F1
#
_entry.id   AF-A0A4U8SYR8-F1
#
_cell.length_a   1.000
_cell.length_b   1.000
_cell.length_c   1.000
_cell.angle_alpha   90.00
_cell.angle_beta   90.00
_cell.angle_gamma   90.00
#
_symmetry.space_group_name_H-M   'P 1'
#
loop_
_entity.id
_entity.type
_entity.pdbx_description
1 polymer ?
#
loop_
_entity_poly.entity_id
_entity_poly.type
_entity_poly.pdbx_seq_one_letter_code
_entity_poly.pdbx_strand_id
1 'polypeptide(L)'
;MKKLLNFIILSSVALLFNGCISGWGWLVPYNLQPSYHKFKKMCKLNELPNNKEKYNKILGYFDTDLESLDWEELNKKTWKISEDSGDYKKGVFEYATLTKKKQLNSRARMVASFLSNEAEINRYNINQMAINISWHTRRYHLEQESMTSYHFYWDEETLSCVDVAKENMTPKGANNEK
;
A
#
# COMPACT_ATOMS: atom_id res chain seq x y z
N MET A 1 -16.72 -46.35 -24.95
CA MET A 1 -16.48 -44.93 -25.32
C MET A 1 -17.24 -43.94 -24.43
N LYS A 2 -18.54 -44.13 -24.11
CA LYS A 2 -19.30 -43.21 -23.23
C LYS A 2 -18.69 -42.98 -21.84
N LYS A 3 -18.11 -44.01 -21.22
CA LYS A 3 -17.48 -43.92 -19.89
C LYS A 3 -16.17 -43.11 -19.88
N LEU A 4 -15.40 -43.13 -20.98
CA LEU A 4 -14.14 -42.39 -21.11
C LEU A 4 -14.42 -40.90 -21.37
N LEU A 5 -15.43 -40.59 -22.17
CA LEU A 5 -15.88 -39.22 -22.44
C LEU A 5 -16.38 -38.54 -21.15
N ASN A 6 -17.16 -39.24 -20.33
CA ASN A 6 -17.59 -38.73 -19.02
C ASN A 6 -16.42 -38.47 -18.08
N PHE A 7 -15.35 -39.27 -18.14
CA PHE A 7 -14.15 -39.06 -17.32
C PHE A 7 -13.35 -37.84 -17.77
N ILE A 8 -13.23 -37.63 -19.07
CA ILE A 8 -12.56 -36.45 -19.65
C ILE A 8 -13.35 -35.19 -19.30
N ILE A 9 -14.69 -35.22 -19.44
CA ILE A 9 -15.58 -34.10 -19.07
C ILE A 9 -15.56 -33.84 -17.56
N LEU A 10 -15.57 -34.87 -16.70
CA LEU A 10 -15.42 -34.66 -15.26
C LEU A 10 -14.04 -34.13 -14.89
N SER A 11 -12.98 -34.51 -15.61
CA SER A 11 -11.62 -34.01 -15.35
C SER A 11 -11.46 -32.56 -15.81
N SER A 12 -12.07 -32.15 -16.92
CA SER A 12 -12.05 -30.77 -17.37
C SER A 12 -12.95 -29.89 -16.50
N VAL A 13 -14.11 -30.39 -16.05
CA VAL A 13 -14.92 -29.71 -15.02
C VAL A 13 -14.16 -29.70 -13.68
N ALA A 14 -13.46 -30.75 -13.28
CA ALA A 14 -12.63 -30.72 -12.08
C ALA A 14 -11.42 -29.78 -12.21
N LEU A 15 -10.80 -29.63 -13.38
CA LEU A 15 -9.72 -28.66 -13.60
C LEU A 15 -10.24 -27.22 -13.70
N LEU A 16 -11.47 -27.05 -14.18
CA LEU A 16 -12.15 -25.74 -14.27
C LEU A 16 -12.84 -25.34 -12.96
N PHE A 17 -13.20 -26.29 -12.08
CA PHE A 17 -14.00 -26.05 -10.88
C PHE A 17 -13.36 -26.54 -9.55
N ASN A 18 -12.37 -27.45 -9.56
CA ASN A 18 -11.51 -27.76 -8.39
C ASN A 18 -10.25 -26.88 -8.39
N GLY A 19 -10.45 -25.56 -8.46
CA GLY A 19 -9.44 -24.53 -8.23
C GLY A 19 -8.94 -24.48 -6.78
N CYS A 20 -8.62 -25.62 -6.18
CA CYS A 20 -8.19 -25.76 -4.79
C CYS A 20 -6.67 -25.68 -4.62
N ILE A 21 -5.89 -25.37 -5.66
CA ILE A 21 -4.45 -25.14 -5.53
C ILE A 21 -4.03 -23.75 -6.04
N SER A 22 -4.74 -23.16 -7.00
CA SER A 22 -4.55 -21.77 -7.44
C SER A 22 -5.58 -21.42 -8.51
N GLY A 23 -6.25 -20.26 -8.42
CA GLY A 23 -6.77 -19.63 -9.64
C GLY A 23 -8.28 -19.43 -9.78
N TRP A 24 -8.91 -18.77 -8.82
CA TRP A 24 -9.88 -17.72 -9.19
C TRP A 24 -9.21 -16.33 -9.19
N GLY A 25 -8.17 -16.13 -8.37
CA GLY A 25 -7.44 -14.86 -8.26
C GLY A 25 -6.68 -14.46 -9.54
N TRP A 26 -6.15 -15.43 -10.28
CA TRP A 26 -5.43 -15.19 -11.53
C TRP A 26 -6.36 -14.70 -12.66
N LEU A 27 -7.53 -15.32 -12.81
CA LEU A 27 -8.46 -15.06 -13.91
C LEU A 27 -9.38 -13.86 -13.67
N VAL A 28 -9.68 -13.52 -12.42
CA VAL A 28 -10.57 -12.39 -12.09
C VAL A 28 -9.74 -11.09 -12.08
N PRO A 29 -10.00 -10.12 -12.98
CA PRO A 29 -9.33 -8.83 -12.97
C PRO A 29 -9.44 -8.14 -11.60
N TYR A 30 -8.40 -7.42 -11.19
CA TYR A 30 -8.41 -6.69 -9.91
C TYR A 30 -9.62 -5.76 -9.77
N ASN A 31 -10.02 -5.11 -10.87
CA ASN A 31 -11.19 -4.23 -10.94
C ASN A 31 -12.54 -4.91 -10.69
N LEU A 32 -12.61 -6.23 -10.52
CA LEU A 32 -13.83 -6.93 -10.10
C LEU A 32 -13.77 -7.37 -8.63
N GLN A 33 -12.65 -7.15 -7.93
CA GLN A 33 -12.47 -7.56 -6.55
C GLN A 33 -12.82 -6.40 -5.59
N PRO A 34 -13.82 -6.53 -4.70
CA PRO A 34 -14.21 -5.46 -3.78
C PRO A 34 -13.07 -4.95 -2.89
N SER A 35 -12.18 -5.86 -2.45
CA SER A 35 -11.01 -5.49 -1.63
C SER A 35 -10.01 -4.61 -2.39
N TYR A 36 -9.87 -4.81 -3.72
CA TYR A 36 -9.02 -3.96 -4.54
C TYR A 36 -9.61 -2.55 -4.70
N HIS A 37 -10.93 -2.41 -4.88
CA HIS A 37 -11.55 -1.08 -4.90
C HIS A 37 -11.35 -0.31 -3.60
N LYS A 38 -11.46 -0.99 -2.44
CA LYS A 38 -11.17 -0.37 -1.14
C LYS A 38 -9.72 0.11 -1.07
N PHE A 39 -8.77 -0.76 -1.42
CA PHE A 39 -7.35 -0.42 -1.51
C PHE A 39 -7.10 0.79 -2.43
N LYS A 40 -7.60 0.74 -3.67
CA LYS A 40 -7.46 1.82 -4.66
C LYS A 40 -8.05 3.14 -4.16
N LYS A 41 -9.22 3.12 -3.51
CA LYS A 41 -9.86 4.32 -2.96
C LYS A 41 -9.00 4.95 -1.86
N MET A 42 -8.35 4.15 -1.03
CA MET A 42 -7.45 4.66 0.00
C MET A 42 -6.19 5.27 -0.62
N CYS A 43 -5.55 4.61 -1.58
CA CYS A 43 -4.36 5.14 -2.25
C CYS A 43 -4.63 6.45 -3.02
N LYS A 44 -5.84 6.62 -3.57
CA LYS A 44 -6.27 7.89 -4.18
C LYS A 44 -6.28 9.09 -3.23
N LEU A 45 -6.24 8.88 -1.91
CA LEU A 45 -6.07 9.99 -0.97
C LEU A 45 -4.70 10.67 -1.11
N ASN A 46 -3.69 9.96 -1.63
CA ASN A 46 -2.35 10.52 -1.84
C ASN A 46 -2.33 11.59 -2.93
N GLU A 47 -3.29 11.55 -3.87
CA GLU A 47 -3.44 12.52 -4.96
C GLU A 47 -3.98 13.87 -4.46
N LEU A 48 -4.65 13.89 -3.29
CA LEU A 48 -5.25 15.10 -2.75
C LEU A 48 -4.18 16.15 -2.37
N PRO A 49 -4.54 17.45 -2.36
CA PRO A 49 -3.67 18.51 -1.82
C PRO A 49 -3.24 18.22 -0.39
N ASN A 50 -1.99 18.59 -0.05
CA ASN A 50 -1.43 18.38 1.28
C ASN A 50 -1.99 19.43 2.26
N ASN A 51 -3.11 19.08 2.89
CA ASN A 51 -3.85 19.96 3.79
C ASN A 51 -4.50 19.20 4.96
N LYS A 52 -5.10 19.93 5.90
CA LYS A 52 -5.73 19.36 7.11
C LYS A 52 -6.78 18.31 6.75
N GLU A 53 -7.56 18.53 5.70
CA GLU A 53 -8.62 17.61 5.27
C GLU A 53 -8.05 16.27 4.79
N LYS A 54 -7.06 16.28 3.88
CA LYS A 54 -6.37 15.06 3.44
C LYS A 54 -5.77 14.31 4.62
N TYR A 55 -5.07 15.03 5.49
CA TYR A 55 -4.36 14.44 6.62
C TYR A 55 -5.33 13.75 7.58
N ASN A 56 -6.43 14.43 7.94
CA ASN A 56 -7.46 13.82 8.78
C ASN A 56 -8.19 12.65 8.09
N LYS A 57 -8.38 12.68 6.76
CA LYS A 57 -8.92 11.53 6.02
C LYS A 57 -8.00 10.31 6.09
N ILE A 58 -6.68 10.51 5.98
CA ILE A 58 -5.69 9.43 6.11
C ILE A 58 -5.66 8.91 7.55
N LEU A 59 -5.53 9.81 8.52
CA LEU A 59 -5.46 9.47 9.95
C LEU A 59 -6.74 8.82 10.47
N GLY A 60 -7.90 9.13 9.89
CA GLY A 60 -9.17 8.48 10.24
C GLY A 60 -9.14 6.96 10.04
N TYR A 61 -8.32 6.43 9.11
CA TYR A 61 -8.11 4.99 9.00
C TYR A 61 -7.33 4.39 10.17
N PHE A 62 -6.64 5.21 10.96
CA PHE A 62 -5.91 4.85 12.16
C PHE A 62 -6.68 5.19 13.44
N ASP A 63 -7.97 5.53 13.33
CA ASP A 63 -8.84 5.90 14.46
C ASP A 63 -8.31 7.13 15.23
N THR A 64 -7.69 8.07 14.52
CA THR A 64 -7.10 9.31 15.06
C THR A 64 -7.24 10.46 14.06
N ASP A 65 -6.85 11.66 14.47
CA ASP A 65 -6.74 12.84 13.61
C ASP A 65 -5.46 13.63 13.98
N LEU A 66 -5.18 14.74 13.29
CA LEU A 66 -3.99 15.55 13.56
C LEU A 66 -3.94 16.15 14.97
N GLU A 67 -5.08 16.36 15.63
CA GLU A 67 -5.16 16.96 16.95
C GLU A 67 -4.96 15.90 18.05
N SER A 68 -5.46 14.69 17.83
CA SER A 68 -5.36 13.56 18.75
C SER A 68 -4.13 12.66 18.53
N LEU A 69 -3.38 12.84 17.43
CA LEU A 69 -2.21 12.02 17.16
C LEU A 69 -1.14 12.19 18.25
N ASP A 70 -0.64 11.06 18.75
CA ASP A 70 0.49 11.01 19.68
C ASP A 70 1.80 11.33 18.95
N TRP A 71 2.13 12.62 18.86
CA TRP A 71 3.34 13.12 18.22
C TRP A 71 4.61 12.66 18.94
N GLU A 72 4.57 12.50 20.26
CA GLU A 72 5.74 12.08 21.02
C GLU A 72 6.12 10.64 20.66
N GLU A 73 5.15 9.73 20.66
CA GLU A 73 5.37 8.33 20.25
C GLU A 73 5.78 8.24 18.76
N LEU A 74 5.21 9.09 17.90
CA LEU A 74 5.55 9.12 16.48
C LEU A 74 7.01 9.56 16.26
N ASN A 75 7.49 10.56 17.01
CA ASN A 75 8.83 11.13 16.82
C ASN A 75 9.96 10.22 17.30
N LYS A 76 9.69 9.23 18.15
CA LYS A 76 10.69 8.20 18.55
C LYS A 76 11.26 7.43 17.37
N LYS A 77 10.58 7.46 16.22
CA LYS A 77 10.97 6.75 14.99
C LYS A 77 11.35 7.71 13.86
N THR A 78 11.46 9.02 14.12
CA THR A 78 11.83 9.96 13.06
C THR A 78 13.25 9.69 12.59
N TRP A 79 13.46 9.74 11.28
CA TRP A 79 14.78 9.63 10.67
C TRP A 79 15.01 10.77 9.68
N LYS A 80 16.29 11.08 9.46
CA LYS A 80 16.72 12.01 8.41
C LYS A 80 16.72 11.28 7.07
N ILE A 81 16.08 11.85 6.07
CA ILE A 81 16.00 11.31 4.71
C ILE A 81 17.38 11.48 4.05
N SER A 82 17.86 10.43 3.36
CA SER A 82 19.10 10.50 2.57
C SER A 82 18.96 11.50 1.43
N GLU A 83 20.01 12.26 1.13
CA GLU A 83 20.01 13.22 0.02
C GLU A 83 19.83 12.56 -1.35
N ASP A 84 20.21 11.28 -1.46
CA ASP A 84 20.03 10.47 -2.67
C ASP A 84 18.60 9.90 -2.83
N SER A 85 17.72 10.11 -1.83
CA SER A 85 16.33 9.64 -1.88
C SER A 85 15.51 10.48 -2.86
N GLY A 86 14.65 9.84 -3.64
CA GLY A 86 13.69 10.54 -4.51
C GLY A 86 12.70 11.44 -3.75
N ASP A 87 12.51 11.20 -2.45
CA ASP A 87 11.67 12.02 -1.59
C ASP A 87 12.38 13.24 -1.03
N TYR A 88 13.72 13.26 -1.02
CA TYR A 88 14.49 14.33 -0.41
C TYR A 88 14.33 15.65 -1.17
N LYS A 89 14.00 16.70 -0.43
CA LYS A 89 13.98 18.08 -0.95
C LYS A 89 14.55 19.00 0.13
N LYS A 90 15.73 19.55 -0.13
CA LYS A 90 16.39 20.49 0.80
C LYS A 90 15.46 21.62 1.23
N GLY A 91 15.34 21.85 2.53
CA GLY A 91 14.46 22.85 3.14
C GLY A 91 12.97 22.49 3.14
N VAL A 92 12.57 21.32 2.65
CA VAL A 92 11.15 20.94 2.49
C VAL A 92 10.88 19.54 3.05
N PHE A 93 11.59 18.51 2.57
CA PHE A 93 11.48 17.13 3.00
C PHE A 93 12.87 16.62 3.39
N GLU A 94 13.22 16.81 4.65
CA GLU A 94 14.51 16.39 5.22
C GLU A 94 14.35 15.30 6.27
N TYR A 95 13.17 15.21 6.89
CA TYR A 95 12.86 14.24 7.94
C TYR A 95 11.56 13.52 7.61
N ALA A 96 11.51 12.26 8.02
CA ALA A 96 10.34 11.43 7.84
C ALA A 96 10.05 10.62 9.10
N THR A 97 8.76 10.33 9.31
CA THR A 97 8.32 9.36 10.31
C THR A 97 7.13 8.56 9.78
N LEU A 98 6.80 7.44 10.44
CA LEU A 98 5.69 6.56 10.09
C LEU A 98 4.83 6.25 11.31
N THR A 99 3.52 6.11 11.08
CA THR A 99 2.66 5.45 12.07
C THR A 99 3.04 3.98 12.24
N LYS A 100 2.57 3.37 13.34
CA LYS A 100 2.64 1.92 13.53
C LYS A 100 1.87 1.23 12.39
N LYS A 101 2.41 0.10 11.91
CA LYS A 101 1.75 -0.75 10.91
C LYS A 101 0.37 -1.18 11.42
N LYS A 102 -0.68 -0.84 10.68
CA LYS A 102 -2.05 -1.27 10.95
C LYS A 102 -2.47 -2.34 9.95
N GLN A 103 -2.86 -3.51 10.45
CA GLN A 103 -3.46 -4.56 9.63
C GLN A 103 -4.93 -4.21 9.40
N LEU A 104 -5.34 -4.08 8.15
CA LEU A 104 -6.74 -3.76 7.81
C LEU A 104 -7.60 -5.03 7.70
N ASN A 105 -7.02 -6.08 7.11
CA ASN A 105 -7.64 -7.39 6.92
C ASN A 105 -6.55 -8.39 6.46
N SER A 106 -6.92 -9.63 6.13
CA SER A 106 -5.97 -10.66 5.68
C SER A 106 -5.20 -10.32 4.39
N ARG A 107 -5.63 -9.29 3.63
CA ARG A 107 -5.03 -8.90 2.36
C ARG A 107 -4.37 -7.53 2.38
N ALA A 108 -4.56 -6.71 3.41
CA ALA A 108 -4.07 -5.34 3.39
C ALA A 108 -3.45 -4.91 4.71
N ARG A 109 -2.30 -4.25 4.61
CA ARG A 109 -1.59 -3.60 5.71
C ARG A 109 -1.23 -2.19 5.29
N MET A 110 -1.29 -1.26 6.22
CA MET A 110 -1.01 0.15 5.95
C MET A 110 -0.13 0.81 7.01
N VAL A 111 0.54 1.88 6.58
CA VAL A 111 1.17 2.91 7.42
C VAL A 111 0.86 4.27 6.80
N ALA A 112 0.92 5.33 7.60
CA ALA A 112 0.97 6.70 7.08
C ALA A 112 2.41 7.21 7.20
N SER A 113 2.91 7.85 6.15
CA SER A 113 4.18 8.57 6.15
C SER A 113 3.95 10.07 6.32
N PHE A 114 4.89 10.71 6.98
CA PHE A 114 4.91 12.15 7.23
C PHE A 114 6.27 12.66 6.80
N LEU A 115 6.30 13.72 5.99
CA LEU A 115 7.52 14.41 5.59
C LEU A 115 7.53 15.83 6.14
N SER A 116 8.67 16.25 6.67
CA SER A 116 8.90 17.59 7.21
C SER A 116 10.32 18.07 6.91
N ASN A 117 10.54 19.35 7.07
CA ASN A 117 11.86 19.98 7.09
C ASN A 117 12.49 19.96 8.50
N GLU A 118 11.73 19.58 9.53
CA GLU A 118 12.18 19.57 10.93
C GLU A 118 12.23 18.15 11.50
N ALA A 119 13.19 17.90 12.40
CA ALA A 119 13.38 16.60 13.04
C ALA A 119 12.26 16.27 14.05
N GLU A 120 11.72 17.27 14.73
CA GLU A 120 10.59 17.11 15.63
C GLU A 120 9.28 17.40 14.90
N ILE A 121 8.70 16.37 14.29
CA ILE A 121 7.53 16.48 13.43
C ILE A 121 6.28 16.69 14.30
N ASN A 122 5.48 17.71 13.97
CA ASN A 122 4.24 18.03 14.67
C ASN A 122 3.16 18.50 13.68
N ARG A 123 1.94 18.74 14.18
CA ARG A 123 0.80 19.13 13.34
C ARG A 123 1.01 20.39 12.48
N TYR A 124 1.97 21.25 12.84
CA TYR A 124 2.22 22.53 12.17
C TYR A 124 3.27 22.42 11.05
N ASN A 125 4.35 21.66 11.28
CA ASN A 125 5.50 21.59 10.37
C ASN A 125 5.46 20.42 9.37
N ILE A 126 4.36 19.64 9.31
CA ILE A 126 4.20 18.62 8.29
C ILE A 126 3.98 19.25 6.92
N ASN A 127 4.90 18.95 6.01
CA ASN A 127 4.86 19.42 4.63
C ASN A 127 4.13 18.43 3.72
N GLN A 128 4.15 17.13 4.03
CA GLN A 128 3.42 16.12 3.25
C GLN A 128 2.99 14.95 4.13
N MET A 129 1.85 14.35 3.80
CA MET A 129 1.44 13.05 4.35
C MET A 129 0.94 12.14 3.24
N ALA A 130 1.29 10.86 3.31
CA ALA A 130 0.81 9.81 2.41
C ALA A 130 0.33 8.59 3.19
N ILE A 131 -0.62 7.86 2.63
CA ILE A 131 -0.95 6.50 3.08
C ILE A 131 -0.20 5.50 2.20
N ASN A 132 0.56 4.62 2.84
CA ASN A 132 1.27 3.53 2.19
C ASN A 132 0.57 2.23 2.54
N ILE A 133 -0.02 1.59 1.54
CA ILE A 133 -0.79 0.36 1.70
C ILE A 133 -0.15 -0.70 0.82
N SER A 134 0.09 -1.87 1.38
CA SER A 134 0.39 -3.09 0.62
C SER A 134 -0.85 -3.97 0.58
N TRP A 135 -1.18 -4.44 -0.63
CA TRP A 135 -2.33 -5.29 -0.91
C TRP A 135 -1.89 -6.60 -1.56
N HIS A 136 -2.20 -7.71 -0.89
CA HIS A 136 -1.92 -9.07 -1.30
C HIS A 136 -2.89 -9.51 -2.41
N THR A 137 -2.37 -9.73 -3.62
CA THR A 137 -3.18 -10.03 -4.81
C THR A 137 -3.74 -11.45 -4.82
N ARG A 138 -3.17 -12.36 -4.01
CA ARG A 138 -3.40 -13.81 -4.03
C ARG A 138 -3.07 -14.45 -5.38
N ARG A 139 -2.18 -13.81 -6.15
CA ARG A 139 -1.59 -14.34 -7.37
C ARG A 139 -0.17 -14.72 -7.06
N TYR A 140 0.18 -15.95 -7.40
CA TYR A 140 1.49 -16.51 -7.12
C TYR A 140 2.21 -16.80 -8.41
N HIS A 141 3.50 -16.52 -8.44
CA HIS A 141 4.41 -16.87 -9.52
C HIS A 141 5.54 -17.72 -8.97
N LEU A 142 6.08 -18.61 -9.80
CA LEU A 142 7.15 -19.50 -9.38
C LEU A 142 8.47 -18.74 -9.50
N GLU A 143 9.17 -18.59 -8.38
CA GLU A 143 10.46 -17.92 -8.29
C GLU A 143 11.54 -18.91 -7.83
N GLN A 144 12.79 -18.57 -8.15
CA GLN A 144 13.97 -19.32 -7.76
C GLN A 144 14.80 -18.47 -6.80
N GLU A 145 15.17 -19.05 -5.66
CA GLU A 145 15.84 -18.31 -4.57
C GLU A 145 17.14 -17.61 -5.03
N SER A 146 17.88 -18.23 -5.94
CA SER A 146 19.01 -17.62 -6.65
C SER A 146 19.33 -18.40 -7.91
N MET A 147 20.10 -17.79 -8.83
CA MET A 147 20.51 -18.44 -10.10
C MET A 147 21.23 -19.79 -9.89
N THR A 148 21.84 -20.02 -8.73
CA THR A 148 22.56 -21.24 -8.38
C THR A 148 21.79 -22.19 -7.46
N SER A 149 20.61 -21.80 -6.97
CA SER A 149 19.80 -22.60 -6.05
C SER A 149 18.84 -23.51 -6.81
N TYR A 150 18.66 -24.77 -6.41
CA TYR A 150 17.58 -25.62 -6.94
C TYR A 150 16.27 -25.47 -6.15
N HIS A 151 16.20 -24.51 -5.22
CA HIS A 151 15.01 -24.23 -4.44
C HIS A 151 14.08 -23.26 -5.15
N PHE A 152 12.89 -23.76 -5.49
CA PHE A 152 11.79 -22.98 -6.04
C PHE A 152 10.75 -22.71 -4.96
N TYR A 153 10.13 -21.54 -5.01
CA TYR A 153 9.03 -21.18 -4.13
C TYR A 153 7.96 -20.37 -4.89
N TRP A 154 6.76 -20.34 -4.33
CA TRP A 154 5.66 -19.55 -4.86
C TRP A 154 5.69 -18.17 -4.20
N ASP A 155 5.98 -17.14 -4.98
CA ASP A 155 5.97 -15.75 -4.52
C ASP A 155 4.64 -15.08 -4.80
N GLU A 156 4.08 -14.41 -3.79
CA GLU A 156 2.81 -13.69 -3.94
C GLU A 156 3.06 -12.28 -4.50
N GLU A 157 2.41 -11.93 -5.60
CA GLU A 157 2.41 -10.56 -6.10
C GLU A 157 1.69 -9.63 -5.10
N THR A 158 2.32 -8.51 -4.76
CA THR A 158 1.71 -7.46 -3.93
C THR A 158 1.65 -6.16 -4.69
N LEU A 159 0.52 -5.45 -4.57
CA LEU A 159 0.38 -4.08 -5.05
C LEU A 159 0.57 -3.09 -3.92
N SER A 160 1.11 -1.94 -4.24
CA SER A 160 1.31 -0.80 -3.37
C SER A 160 0.63 0.45 -3.93
N CYS A 161 0.56 1.53 -3.14
CA CYS A 161 -0.11 2.73 -3.62
C CYS A 161 0.58 3.37 -4.84
N VAL A 162 1.89 3.22 -5.00
CA VAL A 162 2.61 3.74 -6.17
C VAL A 162 2.20 3.06 -7.48
N ASP A 163 1.62 1.85 -7.41
CA ASP A 163 1.15 1.11 -8.58
C ASP A 163 -0.22 1.60 -9.10
N VAL A 164 -0.96 2.37 -8.29
CA VAL A 164 -2.37 2.70 -8.58
C VAL A 164 -2.76 4.17 -8.42
N ALA A 165 -1.92 4.98 -7.77
CA ALA A 165 -2.19 6.38 -7.51
C ALA A 165 -0.90 7.22 -7.57
N LYS A 166 -1.03 8.47 -8.00
CA LYS A 166 0.09 9.42 -7.98
C LYS A 166 0.19 10.10 -6.63
N GLU A 167 1.37 10.06 -6.03
CA GLU A 167 1.60 10.78 -4.78
C GLU A 167 1.78 12.28 -5.01
N ASN A 168 1.04 13.10 -4.25
CA ASN A 168 1.20 14.54 -4.27
C ASN A 168 2.39 14.97 -3.39
N MET A 169 3.48 15.32 -4.05
CA MET A 169 4.73 15.80 -3.44
C MET A 169 4.87 17.33 -3.41
N THR A 170 3.78 18.06 -3.63
CA THR A 170 3.72 19.52 -3.43
C THR A 170 3.56 19.81 -1.94
N PRO A 171 4.45 20.55 -1.30
CA PRO A 171 4.39 20.74 0.15
C PRO A 171 3.15 21.56 0.56
N LYS A 172 2.66 21.30 1.77
CA LYS A 172 1.57 22.05 2.41
C LYS A 172 1.88 23.54 2.38
N GLY A 173 0.88 24.35 2.01
CA GLY A 173 1.01 25.80 1.93
C GLY A 173 1.63 26.35 0.63
N ALA A 174 2.23 25.53 -0.24
CA ALA A 174 2.84 26.02 -1.48
C ALA A 174 1.84 26.64 -2.48
N ASN A 175 0.56 26.29 -2.38
CA ASN A 175 -0.49 26.80 -3.26
C ASN A 175 -1.32 27.94 -2.66
N ASN A 176 -0.88 28.56 -1.55
CA ASN A 176 -1.62 29.60 -0.83
C ASN A 176 -3.06 29.18 -0.53
N GLU A 177 -3.25 28.04 0.15
CA GLU A 177 -4.56 27.70 0.72
C GLU A 177 -4.92 28.80 1.75
N LYS A 178 -5.79 29.72 1.32
CA LYS A 178 -6.44 30.73 2.17
C LYS A 178 -7.46 30.09 3.08
#